data_AF-A0A3D1B0D5-F1
#
_entry.id   AF-A0A3D1B0D5-F1
#
_cell.length_a   1.000
_cell.length_b   1.000
_cell.length_c   1.000
_cell.angle_alpha   90.00
_cell.angle_beta   90.00
_cell.angle_gamma   90.00
#
_symmetry.space_group_name_H-M   'P 1'
#
loop_
_entity.id
_entity.type
_entity.pdbx_description
1 polymer ?
#
loop_
_entity_poly.entity_id
_entity_poly.type
_entity_poly.pdbx_seq_one_letter_code
_entity_poly.pdbx_strand_id
1 'polypeptide(L)'
;MSTSYVALLRGINVGGKHSLPMKDLCQMFAAAGCDQVKNYIQSGNVVFRADADLAARIPDLITAEIEAHFGHRTPLLLRNKAQLDGVIRNNPFLKAGAAEETLYVLFLADRPGTREVAGLDPDRSPPDAFAVRRQEIYLRLPHGGARSKLTNAYFDSKLGTISTARNWRSVNKLFQMLPG
;
A
#
# COMPACT_ATOMS: atom_id res chain seq x y z
N MET A 1 3.05 -13.36 -20.15
CA MET A 1 1.91 -12.44 -20.35
C MET A 1 2.09 -11.27 -19.40
N SER A 2 1.90 -10.04 -19.87
CA SER A 2 2.05 -8.85 -19.02
C SER A 2 0.81 -8.63 -18.15
N THR A 3 1.02 -8.18 -16.92
CA THR A 3 -0.03 -7.96 -15.91
C THR A 3 0.03 -6.52 -15.42
N SER A 4 -1.13 -5.98 -15.04
CA SER A 4 -1.25 -4.65 -14.44
C SER A 4 -0.98 -4.71 -12.94
N TYR A 5 -0.13 -3.80 -12.46
CA TYR A 5 0.30 -3.69 -11.07
C TYR A 5 0.07 -2.30 -10.52
N VAL A 6 -0.10 -2.24 -9.20
CA VAL A 6 0.05 -1.03 -8.40
C VAL A 6 1.27 -1.17 -7.49
N ALA A 7 2.11 -0.14 -7.48
CA ALA A 7 3.18 0.06 -6.52
C ALA A 7 2.76 1.09 -5.47
N LEU A 8 2.98 0.74 -4.21
CA LEU A 8 2.59 1.50 -3.03
C LEU A 8 3.82 1.81 -2.21
N LEU A 9 4.33 3.04 -2.33
CA LEU A 9 5.47 3.51 -1.55
C LEU A 9 5.01 3.98 -0.16
N ARG A 10 5.92 3.96 0.80
CA ARG A 10 5.66 4.41 2.18
C ARG A 10 6.47 5.64 2.54
N GLY A 11 5.82 6.63 3.17
CA GLY A 11 6.54 7.69 3.88
C GLY A 11 7.31 8.66 2.98
N ILE A 12 6.85 8.86 1.74
CA ILE A 12 7.34 9.92 0.85
C ILE A 12 6.40 11.13 0.91
N ASN A 13 6.96 12.33 0.71
CA ASN A 13 6.21 13.59 0.66
C ASN A 13 5.32 13.86 1.89
N VAL A 14 5.67 13.31 3.06
CA VAL A 14 4.93 13.49 4.31
C VAL A 14 5.77 14.31 5.29
N GLY A 15 5.17 15.36 5.87
CA GLY A 15 5.84 16.21 6.87
C GLY A 15 7.12 16.88 6.37
N GLY A 16 7.24 17.13 5.06
CA GLY A 16 8.42 17.75 4.43
C GLY A 16 9.66 16.85 4.32
N LYS A 17 9.55 15.56 4.68
CA LYS A 17 10.64 14.59 4.57
C LYS A 17 10.48 13.72 3.33
N HIS A 18 11.60 13.17 2.84
CA HIS A 18 11.67 12.24 1.71
C HIS A 18 10.91 12.77 0.49
N SER A 19 11.27 14.00 0.09
CA SER A 19 10.68 14.67 -1.07
C SER A 19 11.02 13.88 -2.32
N LEU A 20 10.01 13.42 -3.03
CA LEU A 20 10.14 12.65 -4.25
C LEU A 20 9.15 13.17 -5.30
N PRO A 21 9.62 13.85 -6.35
CA PRO A 21 8.78 14.27 -7.44
C PRO A 21 8.15 13.06 -8.13
N MET A 22 6.83 13.08 -8.32
CA MET A 22 6.12 11.94 -8.92
C MET A 22 6.47 11.73 -10.40
N LYS A 23 6.93 12.78 -11.09
CA LYS A 23 7.44 12.69 -12.46
C LYS A 23 8.69 11.82 -12.50
N ASP A 24 9.64 12.07 -11.60
CA ASP A 24 10.90 11.32 -11.51
C ASP A 24 10.60 9.88 -11.12
N LEU A 25 9.69 9.66 -10.16
CA LEU A 25 9.24 8.31 -9.83
C LEU A 25 8.68 7.57 -11.04
N CYS A 26 7.79 8.19 -11.84
CA CYS A 26 7.30 7.56 -13.07
C CYS A 26 8.41 7.27 -14.09
N GLN A 27 9.41 8.15 -14.21
CA GLN A 27 10.56 7.95 -15.09
C GLN A 27 11.41 6.75 -14.64
N MET A 28 11.61 6.54 -13.34
CA MET A 28 12.32 5.37 -12.82
C MET A 28 11.64 4.06 -13.22
N PHE A 29 10.29 3.99 -13.12
CA PHE A 29 9.54 2.81 -13.57
C PHE A 29 9.66 2.60 -15.08
N ALA A 30 9.57 3.66 -15.88
CA ALA A 30 9.72 3.56 -17.33
C ALA A 30 11.14 3.12 -17.72
N ALA A 31 12.17 3.65 -17.07
CA ALA A 31 13.56 3.27 -17.28
C ALA A 31 13.85 1.82 -16.85
N ALA A 32 13.14 1.32 -15.84
CA ALA A 32 13.19 -0.08 -15.44
C ALA A 32 12.48 -1.03 -16.44
N GLY A 33 11.83 -0.51 -17.48
CA GLY A 33 11.15 -1.29 -18.52
C GLY A 33 9.65 -1.50 -18.28
N CYS A 34 9.04 -0.79 -17.34
CA CYS A 34 7.58 -0.86 -17.14
C CYS A 34 6.82 -0.08 -18.22
N ASP A 35 5.70 -0.65 -18.65
CA ASP A 35 4.78 -0.05 -19.62
C ASP A 35 3.65 0.73 -18.92
N GLN A 36 3.05 1.68 -19.65
CA GLN A 36 1.82 2.38 -19.25
C GLN A 36 1.86 2.99 -17.84
N VAL A 37 3.03 3.49 -17.45
CA VAL A 37 3.30 4.03 -16.12
C VAL A 37 2.50 5.32 -15.88
N LYS A 38 1.74 5.36 -14.78
CA LYS A 38 1.02 6.55 -14.31
C LYS A 38 1.09 6.62 -12.79
N ASN A 39 1.25 7.81 -12.20
CA ASN A 39 1.11 7.98 -10.77
C ASN A 39 -0.30 8.45 -10.37
N TYR A 40 -0.65 8.23 -9.10
CA TYR A 40 -1.83 8.83 -8.48
C TYR A 40 -1.43 9.61 -7.23
N ILE A 41 -1.77 10.90 -7.22
CA ILE A 41 -1.46 11.88 -6.17
C ILE A 41 0.04 11.87 -5.77
N GLN A 42 0.38 12.52 -4.65
CA GLN A 42 1.77 12.69 -4.20
C GLN A 42 2.19 11.65 -3.13
N SER A 43 1.30 10.75 -2.72
CA SER A 43 1.54 9.80 -1.62
C SER A 43 2.23 8.50 -2.07
N GLY A 44 2.86 8.49 -3.24
CA GLY A 44 3.67 7.36 -3.72
C GLY A 44 2.83 6.20 -4.22
N ASN A 45 2.05 6.45 -5.26
CA ASN A 45 1.29 5.40 -5.95
C ASN A 45 1.61 5.42 -7.42
N VAL A 46 1.96 4.26 -7.97
CA VAL A 46 2.23 4.11 -9.40
C VAL A 46 1.45 2.89 -9.91
N VAL A 47 0.72 3.05 -11.00
CA VAL A 47 0.14 1.94 -11.77
C VAL A 47 0.96 1.75 -13.03
N PHE A 48 1.17 0.50 -13.42
CA PHE A 48 2.01 0.15 -14.57
C PHE A 48 1.67 -1.26 -15.05
N ARG A 49 2.24 -1.64 -16.19
CA ARG A 49 2.19 -2.99 -16.75
C ARG A 49 3.61 -3.56 -16.85
N ALA A 50 3.78 -4.81 -16.46
CA ALA A 50 5.04 -5.53 -16.56
C ALA A 50 4.77 -7.04 -16.71
N ASP A 51 5.73 -7.81 -17.22
CA ASP A 51 5.71 -9.26 -17.03
C ASP A 51 6.04 -9.62 -15.57
N ALA A 52 5.89 -10.91 -15.22
CA ALA A 52 6.08 -11.37 -13.85
C ALA A 52 7.53 -11.26 -13.38
N ASP A 53 8.50 -11.53 -14.28
CA ASP A 53 9.92 -11.54 -13.94
C ASP A 53 10.43 -10.13 -13.66
N LEU A 54 10.01 -9.15 -14.48
CA LEU A 54 10.29 -7.75 -14.23
C LEU A 54 9.58 -7.28 -12.96
N ALA A 55 8.27 -7.57 -12.80
CA ALA A 55 7.51 -7.14 -11.64
C ALA A 55 8.12 -7.63 -10.31
N ALA A 56 8.67 -8.85 -10.27
CA ALA A 56 9.35 -9.39 -9.10
C ALA A 56 10.58 -8.57 -8.68
N ARG A 57 11.25 -7.90 -9.64
CA ARG A 57 12.44 -7.07 -9.40
C ARG A 57 12.14 -5.61 -9.11
N ILE A 58 10.95 -5.12 -9.46
CA ILE A 58 10.58 -3.71 -9.34
C ILE A 58 10.76 -3.12 -7.94
N PRO A 59 10.37 -3.80 -6.84
CA PRO A 59 10.61 -3.26 -5.50
C PRO A 59 12.08 -2.94 -5.24
N ASP A 60 12.99 -3.84 -5.58
CA ASP A 60 14.42 -3.62 -5.34
C ASP A 60 15.01 -2.58 -6.30
N LEU A 61 14.69 -2.66 -7.59
CA LEU A 61 15.18 -1.71 -8.60
C LEU A 61 14.80 -0.27 -8.27
N ILE A 62 13.52 -0.02 -7.99
CA ILE A 62 13.03 1.33 -7.75
C ILE A 62 13.50 1.86 -6.40
N THR A 63 13.59 1.00 -5.37
CA THR A 63 14.05 1.48 -4.05
C THR A 63 15.54 1.78 -4.03
N ALA A 64 16.36 1.04 -4.78
CA ALA A 64 17.77 1.34 -4.99
C ALA A 64 17.95 2.66 -5.77
N GLU A 65 17.15 2.88 -6.81
CA GLU A 65 17.21 4.11 -7.60
C GLU A 65 16.81 5.35 -6.78
N ILE A 66 15.77 5.24 -5.95
CA ILE A 66 15.38 6.31 -5.02
C ILE A 66 16.51 6.58 -4.02
N GLU A 67 17.15 5.55 -3.48
CA GLU A 67 18.26 5.71 -2.54
C GLU A 67 19.46 6.40 -3.19
N ALA A 68 19.83 5.99 -4.40
CA ALA A 68 20.94 6.57 -5.14
C ALA A 68 20.72 8.06 -5.49
N HIS A 69 19.49 8.45 -5.85
CA HIS A 69 19.19 9.82 -6.30
C HIS A 69 18.71 10.76 -5.20
N PHE A 70 18.06 10.25 -4.17
CA PHE A 70 17.41 11.05 -3.13
C PHE A 70 17.98 10.80 -1.73
N GLY A 71 18.93 9.87 -1.58
CA GLY A 71 19.64 9.63 -0.31
C GLY A 71 18.79 8.99 0.78
N HIS A 72 17.65 8.40 0.44
CA HIS A 72 16.79 7.69 1.39
C HIS A 72 16.19 6.43 0.78
N ARG A 73 16.11 5.37 1.58
CA ARG A 73 15.45 4.13 1.17
C ARG A 73 14.00 4.11 1.62
N THR A 74 13.09 3.89 0.67
CA THR A 74 11.65 3.90 0.89
C THR A 74 11.06 2.52 0.62
N PRO A 75 10.28 1.92 1.53
CA PRO A 75 9.61 0.66 1.21
C PRO A 75 8.58 0.79 0.09
N LEU A 76 8.52 -0.22 -0.78
CA LEU A 76 7.61 -0.30 -1.93
C LEU A 76 6.94 -1.68 -1.95
N LEU A 77 5.60 -1.70 -1.93
CA LEU A 77 4.81 -2.92 -2.02
C LEU A 77 4.07 -3.00 -3.35
N LEU A 78 3.99 -4.20 -3.93
CA LEU A 78 3.22 -4.44 -5.15
C LEU A 78 1.91 -5.19 -4.88
N ARG A 79 0.88 -4.84 -5.64
CA ARG A 79 -0.32 -5.68 -5.84
C ARG A 79 -0.65 -5.73 -7.33
N ASN A 80 -0.91 -6.93 -7.83
CA ASN A 80 -1.46 -7.08 -9.18
C ASN A 80 -2.98 -6.80 -9.19
N LYS A 81 -3.55 -6.66 -10.39
CA LYS A 81 -4.98 -6.38 -10.61
C LYS A 81 -5.91 -7.36 -9.88
N ALA A 82 -5.63 -8.65 -9.94
CA ALA A 82 -6.46 -9.68 -9.31
C ALA A 82 -6.39 -9.61 -7.77
N GLN A 83 -5.21 -9.32 -7.21
CA GLN A 83 -5.04 -9.11 -5.78
C GLN A 83 -5.81 -7.88 -5.32
N LEU A 84 -5.68 -6.74 -6.03
CA LEU A 84 -6.36 -5.49 -5.66
C LEU A 84 -7.88 -5.61 -5.79
N ASP A 85 -8.39 -6.28 -6.81
CA ASP A 85 -9.80 -6.66 -6.93
C ASP A 85 -10.27 -7.50 -5.73
N GLY A 86 -9.46 -8.49 -5.34
CA GLY A 86 -9.70 -9.29 -4.14
C GLY A 86 -9.77 -8.45 -2.87
N VAL A 87 -8.90 -7.44 -2.72
CA VAL A 87 -8.95 -6.49 -1.60
C VAL A 87 -10.27 -5.74 -1.57
N ILE A 88 -10.71 -5.23 -2.74
CA ILE A 88 -11.94 -4.45 -2.87
C ILE A 88 -13.17 -5.29 -2.49
N ARG A 89 -13.29 -6.51 -3.03
CA ARG A 89 -14.44 -7.38 -2.79
C ARG A 89 -14.54 -7.95 -1.38
N ASN A 90 -13.47 -7.89 -0.59
CA ASN A 90 -13.38 -8.58 0.71
C ASN A 90 -13.29 -7.65 1.93
N ASN A 91 -13.56 -6.35 1.78
CA ASN A 91 -13.58 -5.43 2.92
C ASN A 91 -14.75 -5.77 3.89
N PRO A 92 -14.45 -6.26 5.12
CA PRO A 92 -15.49 -6.71 6.05
C PRO A 92 -16.27 -5.55 6.66
N PHE A 93 -15.65 -4.38 6.84
CA PHE A 93 -16.32 -3.22 7.41
C PHE A 93 -17.26 -2.57 6.39
N LEU A 94 -16.88 -2.55 5.11
CA LEU A 94 -17.77 -2.12 4.04
C LEU A 94 -19.01 -3.02 3.95
N LYS A 95 -18.81 -4.35 3.99
CA LYS A 95 -19.93 -5.33 4.01
C LYS A 95 -20.84 -5.18 5.22
N ALA A 96 -20.30 -4.67 6.34
CA ALA A 96 -21.05 -4.35 7.54
C ALA A 96 -21.69 -2.95 7.52
N GLY A 97 -21.62 -2.21 6.41
CA GLY A 97 -22.28 -0.91 6.25
C GLY A 97 -21.50 0.29 6.81
N ALA A 98 -20.20 0.15 7.11
CA ALA A 98 -19.39 1.28 7.53
C ALA A 98 -19.22 2.30 6.38
N ALA A 99 -19.23 3.60 6.72
CA ALA A 99 -19.05 4.67 5.76
C ALA A 99 -17.65 4.65 5.13
N GLU A 100 -17.57 4.77 3.80
CA GLU A 100 -16.35 4.56 3.01
C GLU A 100 -15.18 5.48 3.42
N GLU A 101 -15.48 6.71 3.82
CA GLU A 101 -14.50 7.70 4.27
C GLU A 101 -13.80 7.31 5.57
N THR A 102 -14.36 6.37 6.32
CA THR A 102 -13.75 5.82 7.54
C THR A 102 -12.84 4.63 7.23
N LEU A 103 -12.84 4.12 6.00
CA LEU A 103 -12.19 2.88 5.65
C LEU A 103 -10.79 3.09 5.10
N TYR A 104 -9.87 2.25 5.57
CA TYR A 104 -8.48 2.19 5.09
C TYR A 104 -8.06 0.73 4.91
N VAL A 105 -7.01 0.53 4.11
CA VAL A 105 -6.34 -0.75 3.95
C VAL A 105 -4.86 -0.54 4.25
N LEU A 106 -4.32 -1.37 5.13
CA LEU A 106 -2.89 -1.57 5.30
C LEU A 106 -2.47 -2.76 4.43
N PHE A 107 -1.57 -2.53 3.50
CA PHE A 107 -0.96 -3.58 2.69
C PHE A 107 0.32 -4.05 3.38
N LEU A 108 0.49 -5.35 3.53
CA LEU A 108 1.66 -5.98 4.14
C LEU A 108 2.61 -6.51 3.06
N ALA A 109 3.92 -6.45 3.31
CA ALA A 109 4.93 -7.08 2.45
C ALA A 109 4.78 -8.60 2.46
N ASP A 110 4.59 -9.15 3.65
CA ASP A 110 4.51 -10.59 3.88
C ASP A 110 3.17 -10.96 4.48
N ARG A 111 2.78 -12.22 4.29
CA ARG A 111 1.64 -12.78 5.01
C ARG A 111 2.05 -12.99 6.47
N PRO A 112 1.38 -12.36 7.44
CA PRO A 112 1.71 -12.54 8.85
C PRO A 112 1.34 -13.95 9.31
N GLY A 113 2.10 -14.48 10.26
CA GLY A 113 1.80 -15.75 10.91
C GLY A 113 0.56 -15.65 11.80
N THR A 114 -0.11 -16.79 12.00
CA THR A 114 -1.37 -16.84 12.76
C THR A 114 -1.18 -16.49 14.23
N ARG A 115 -0.01 -16.83 14.81
CA ARG A 115 0.35 -16.53 16.20
C ARG A 115 0.51 -15.02 16.41
N GLU A 116 1.21 -14.35 15.51
CA GLU A 116 1.45 -12.91 15.55
C GLU A 116 0.14 -12.15 15.41
N VAL A 117 -0.74 -12.58 14.50
CA VAL A 117 -2.08 -12.01 14.32
C VAL A 117 -2.93 -12.18 15.58
N ALA A 118 -2.90 -13.35 16.23
CA ALA A 118 -3.64 -13.59 17.47
C ALA A 118 -3.13 -12.75 18.65
N GLY A 119 -1.89 -12.28 18.60
CA GLY A 119 -1.29 -11.40 19.62
C GLY A 119 -1.58 -9.91 19.42
N LEU A 120 -2.33 -9.51 18.38
CA LEU A 120 -2.76 -8.14 18.19
C LEU A 120 -3.86 -7.78 19.21
N ASP A 121 -3.71 -6.64 19.87
CA ASP A 121 -4.71 -6.07 20.76
C ASP A 121 -5.89 -5.51 19.94
N PRO A 122 -7.10 -6.11 20.00
CA PRO A 122 -8.27 -5.64 19.26
C PRO A 122 -8.79 -4.29 19.77
N ASP A 123 -8.53 -3.94 21.03
CA ASP A 123 -9.00 -2.72 21.70
C ASP A 123 -7.90 -1.66 21.79
N ARG A 124 -6.91 -1.74 20.90
CA ARG A 124 -5.75 -0.83 20.87
C ARG A 124 -6.14 0.64 20.67
N SER A 125 -7.23 0.91 19.96
CA SER A 125 -7.62 2.27 19.55
C SER A 125 -9.14 2.49 19.43
N PRO A 126 -9.97 2.24 20.47
CA PRO A 126 -11.41 2.39 20.33
C PRO A 126 -11.77 3.85 19.97
N PRO A 127 -12.76 4.11 19.09
CA PRO A 127 -13.68 3.17 18.44
C PRO A 127 -13.18 2.58 17.10
N ASP A 128 -11.90 2.77 16.79
CA ASP A 128 -11.29 2.18 15.61
C ASP A 128 -11.28 0.65 15.70
N ALA A 129 -11.35 -0.01 14.56
CA ALA A 129 -11.32 -1.46 14.46
C ALA A 129 -10.43 -1.91 13.30
N PHE A 130 -9.88 -3.13 13.40
CA PHE A 130 -9.14 -3.75 12.32
C PHE A 130 -9.55 -5.21 12.09
N ALA A 131 -9.29 -5.70 10.89
CA ALA A 131 -9.45 -7.10 10.53
C ALA A 131 -8.31 -7.55 9.62
N VAL A 132 -7.52 -8.52 10.06
CA VAL A 132 -6.45 -9.11 9.25
C VAL A 132 -7.03 -10.16 8.31
N ARG A 133 -6.69 -10.08 7.02
CA ARG A 133 -7.08 -11.01 5.96
C ARG A 133 -5.92 -11.15 4.98
N ARG A 134 -5.33 -12.36 4.88
CA ARG A 134 -4.20 -12.64 3.99
C ARG A 134 -3.04 -11.65 4.20
N GLN A 135 -2.76 -10.76 3.24
CA GLN A 135 -1.67 -9.77 3.31
C GLN A 135 -2.21 -8.35 3.50
N GLU A 136 -3.43 -8.23 4.00
CA GLU A 136 -4.12 -6.96 4.18
C GLU A 136 -4.70 -6.86 5.59
N ILE A 137 -4.65 -5.65 6.13
CA ILE A 137 -5.35 -5.26 7.34
C ILE A 137 -6.38 -4.22 6.94
N TYR A 138 -7.66 -4.59 6.99
CA TYR A 138 -8.74 -3.65 6.83
C TYR A 138 -8.86 -2.84 8.12
N LEU A 139 -9.05 -1.53 8.00
CA LEU A 139 -9.22 -0.63 9.13
C LEU A 139 -10.53 0.14 8.97
N ARG A 140 -11.23 0.35 10.07
CA ARG A 140 -12.32 1.33 10.21
C ARG A 140 -11.88 2.36 11.23
N LEU A 141 -11.65 3.59 10.79
CA LEU A 141 -11.14 4.71 11.57
C LEU A 141 -12.16 5.87 11.55
N PRO A 142 -13.23 5.83 12.37
CA PRO A 142 -14.31 6.83 12.34
C PRO A 142 -13.83 8.26 12.60
N HIS A 143 -12.70 8.41 13.29
CA HIS A 143 -12.10 9.69 13.62
C HIS A 143 -10.87 10.02 12.76
N GLY A 144 -10.65 9.29 11.66
CA GLY A 144 -9.54 9.48 10.73
C GLY A 144 -8.20 8.94 11.25
N GLY A 145 -7.27 8.71 10.31
CA GLY A 145 -5.98 8.07 10.61
C GLY A 145 -5.04 8.85 11.52
N ALA A 146 -5.18 10.18 11.62
CA ALA A 146 -4.28 11.02 12.41
C ALA A 146 -4.38 10.78 13.93
N ARG A 147 -5.54 10.30 14.42
CA ARG A 147 -5.79 10.04 15.85
C ARG A 147 -5.70 8.56 16.23
N SER A 148 -5.56 7.68 15.24
CA SER A 148 -5.56 6.24 15.47
C SER A 148 -4.24 5.74 16.05
N LYS A 149 -4.31 4.81 17.00
CA LYS A 149 -3.16 4.04 17.48
C LYS A 149 -2.89 2.79 16.62
N LEU A 150 -3.72 2.52 15.60
CA LEU A 150 -3.56 1.44 14.62
C LEU A 150 -2.59 1.88 13.49
N THR A 151 -1.33 2.11 13.85
CA THR A 151 -0.31 2.68 12.95
C THR A 151 0.49 1.61 12.22
N ASN A 152 1.16 1.97 11.12
CA ASN A 152 2.15 1.11 10.47
C ASN A 152 3.20 0.59 11.48
N ALA A 153 3.74 1.46 12.33
CA ALA A 153 4.73 1.08 13.33
C ALA A 153 4.24 0.00 14.30
N TYR A 154 2.97 0.07 14.72
CA TYR A 154 2.37 -0.96 15.57
C TYR A 154 2.28 -2.31 14.85
N PHE A 155 1.71 -2.32 13.64
CA PHE A 155 1.54 -3.57 12.89
C PHE A 155 2.88 -4.15 12.45
N ASP A 156 3.82 -3.34 11.97
CA ASP A 156 5.15 -3.78 11.56
C ASP A 156 5.87 -4.48 12.71
N SER A 157 5.84 -3.87 13.91
CA SER A 157 6.48 -4.42 15.10
C SER A 157 5.81 -5.73 15.56
N LYS A 158 4.48 -5.79 15.55
CA LYS A 158 3.74 -6.98 16.04
C LYS A 158 3.75 -8.13 15.05
N LEU A 159 3.80 -7.84 13.76
CA LEU A 159 3.69 -8.85 12.70
C LEU A 159 5.03 -9.19 12.05
N GLY A 160 6.11 -8.47 12.39
CA GLY A 160 7.44 -8.73 11.83
C GLY A 160 7.51 -8.51 10.31
N THR A 161 6.75 -7.53 9.79
CA THR A 161 6.70 -7.23 8.36
C THR A 161 6.67 -5.71 8.13
N ILE A 162 6.67 -5.29 6.87
CA ILE A 162 6.53 -3.89 6.47
C ILE A 162 5.11 -3.66 5.96
N SER A 163 4.51 -2.55 6.37
CA SER A 163 3.18 -2.17 5.91
C SER A 163 3.12 -0.75 5.34
N THR A 164 2.17 -0.50 4.43
CA THR A 164 1.82 0.84 3.92
C THR A 164 0.29 1.02 3.87
N ALA A 165 -0.20 2.20 4.29
CA ALA A 165 -1.63 2.47 4.43
C ALA A 165 -2.19 3.25 3.23
N ARG A 166 -3.42 2.95 2.81
CA ARG A 166 -4.21 3.77 1.87
C ARG A 166 -5.65 3.90 2.35
N ASN A 167 -6.24 5.08 2.15
CA ASN A 167 -7.69 5.22 2.36
C ASN A 167 -8.47 4.52 1.24
N TRP A 168 -9.73 4.20 1.51
CA TRP A 168 -10.57 3.42 0.59
C TRP A 168 -10.77 4.09 -0.77
N ARG A 169 -10.93 5.42 -0.79
CA ARG A 169 -10.99 6.20 -2.03
C ARG A 169 -9.77 5.97 -2.91
N SER A 170 -8.57 5.99 -2.33
CA SER A 170 -7.33 5.76 -3.09
C SER A 170 -7.28 4.34 -3.63
N VAL A 171 -7.64 3.34 -2.82
CA VAL A 171 -7.66 1.93 -3.25
C VAL A 171 -8.55 1.75 -4.49
N ASN A 172 -9.78 2.27 -4.45
CA ASN A 172 -10.70 2.19 -5.59
C ASN A 172 -10.18 2.96 -6.80
N LYS A 173 -9.63 4.16 -6.60
CA LYS A 173 -9.10 4.96 -7.71
C LYS A 173 -7.91 4.29 -8.38
N LEU A 174 -7.02 3.67 -7.61
CA LEU A 174 -5.90 2.91 -8.12
C LEU A 174 -6.36 1.72 -8.96
N PHE A 175 -7.38 0.99 -8.50
CA PHE A 175 -7.96 -0.10 -9.26
C PHE A 175 -8.54 0.36 -10.60
N GLN A 176 -9.26 1.49 -10.63
CA GLN A 176 -9.77 2.09 -11.88
C GLN A 176 -8.66 2.56 -12.83
N MET A 177 -7.49 2.92 -12.29
CA MET A 177 -6.35 3.40 -13.08
C MET A 177 -5.48 2.28 -13.63
N LEU A 178 -5.62 1.05 -13.12
CA LEU A 178 -4.84 -0.09 -13.61
C LEU A 178 -5.05 -0.26 -15.12
N PRO A 179 -3.96 -0.46 -15.89
CA PRO A 179 -4.08 -0.69 -17.32
C PRO A 179 -5.00 -1.89 -17.65
N GLY A 180 -5.57 -1.84 -18.86
CA GLY A 180 -6.44 -2.86 -19.44
C GLY A 180 -5.82 -4.23 -19.37
#